data_AF-A0A535U079-F1
#
_entry.id   AF-A0A535U079-F1
#
_cell.length_a   1.000
_cell.length_b   1.000
_cell.length_c   1.000
_cell.angle_alpha   90.00
_cell.angle_beta   90.00
_cell.angle_gamma   90.00
#
_symmetry.space_group_name_H-M   'P 1'
#
loop_
_entity.id
_entity.type
_entity.pdbx_description
1 polymer ?
#
loop_
_entity_poly.entity_id
_entity_poly.type
_entity_poly.pdbx_seq_one_letter_code
_entity_poly.pdbx_strand_id
1 'polypeptide(L)' 'ITDGLYMHGISERWSLSQAAVLSIIAGNDMIEGPYTPDLVANVVTALKQALQQGTLTMNRVDQSVERILLLKIHFGIMKL' A
#
# COMPACT_ATOMS: atom_id res chain seq x y z
N ILE A 1 -0.70 -0.18 9.32
CA ILE A 1 0.35 -0.79 8.47
C ILE A 1 0.15 -2.30 8.53
N THR A 2 0.38 -3.02 7.42
CA THR A 2 0.32 -4.49 7.43
C THR A 2 1.59 -5.10 8.05
N ASP A 3 1.52 -6.38 8.41
CA ASP A 3 2.72 -7.24 8.48
C ASP A 3 3.14 -7.67 7.07
N GLY A 4 4.20 -8.46 6.95
CA GLY A 4 4.83 -8.82 5.69
C GLY A 4 3.91 -9.60 4.76
N LEU A 5 3.48 -8.96 3.67
CA LEU A 5 2.58 -9.60 2.70
C LEU A 5 3.23 -10.77 1.92
N TYR A 6 4.54 -10.99 2.05
CA TYR A 6 5.22 -12.18 1.53
C TYR A 6 5.06 -13.41 2.44
N MET A 7 4.61 -13.23 3.69
CA MET A 7 4.45 -14.31 4.64
C MET A 7 3.49 -15.38 4.12
N HIS A 8 3.77 -16.63 4.48
CA HIS A 8 3.14 -17.81 3.91
C HIS A 8 1.59 -17.76 3.97
N GLY A 9 1.02 -17.31 5.10
CA GLY A 9 -0.43 -17.22 5.26
C GLY A 9 -1.14 -16.27 4.26
N ILE A 10 -0.41 -15.37 3.61
CA ILE A 10 -0.92 -14.51 2.54
C ILE A 10 -0.50 -15.06 1.17
N SER A 11 0.78 -15.42 1.01
CA SER A 11 1.34 -15.80 -0.29
C SER A 11 0.82 -17.13 -0.85
N GLU A 12 0.19 -17.97 -0.02
CA GLU A 12 -0.54 -19.15 -0.50
C GLU A 12 -1.81 -18.82 -1.30
N ARG A 13 -2.39 -17.63 -1.12
CA ARG A 13 -3.69 -17.26 -1.71
C ARG A 13 -3.62 -16.10 -2.68
N TRP A 14 -2.73 -15.15 -2.43
CA TRP A 14 -2.60 -13.94 -3.23
C TRP A 14 -1.15 -13.71 -3.61
N SER A 15 -0.93 -13.27 -4.86
CA SER A 15 0.36 -12.67 -5.19
C SER A 15 0.58 -11.42 -4.33
N LEU A 16 1.84 -11.06 -4.11
CA LEU A 16 2.21 -9.88 -3.31
C LEU A 16 1.53 -8.60 -3.84
N SER A 17 1.46 -8.42 -5.17
CA SER A 17 0.78 -7.27 -5.78
C SER A 17 -0.73 -7.26 -5.55
N GLN A 18 -1.39 -8.42 -5.59
CA GLN A 18 -2.82 -8.53 -5.28
C GLN A 18 -3.08 -8.23 -3.80
N ALA A 19 -2.29 -8.82 -2.90
CA ALA A 19 -2.40 -8.57 -1.47
C ALA A 19 -2.18 -7.09 -1.13
N ALA A 20 -1.21 -6.43 -1.79
CA ALA A 20 -0.96 -5.01 -1.64
C ALA A 20 -2.19 -4.17 -2.00
N VAL A 21 -2.78 -4.37 -3.19
CA VAL A 21 -4.01 -3.66 -3.60
C VAL A 21 -5.15 -3.91 -2.62
N LEU A 22 -5.41 -5.18 -2.26
CA LEU A 22 -6.48 -5.56 -1.35
C LEU A 22 -6.30 -4.94 0.04
N SER A 23 -5.07 -4.87 0.55
CA SER A 23 -4.80 -4.29 1.87
C SER A 23 -5.15 -2.80 1.95
N ILE A 24 -4.89 -2.04 0.88
CA ILE A 24 -5.23 -0.60 0.81
C ILE A 24 -6.74 -0.43 0.71
N ILE A 25 -7.41 -1.24 -0.12
CA ILE A 25 -8.88 -1.27 -0.22
C ILE A 25 -9.50 -1.60 1.14
N ALA A 26 -8.92 -2.54 1.87
CA ALA A 26 -9.37 -2.94 3.21
C ALA A 26 -9.11 -1.89 4.31
N GLY A 27 -8.43 -0.78 3.99
CA GLY A 27 -8.23 0.33 4.92
C GLY A 27 -6.84 0.43 5.54
N ASN A 28 -5.86 -0.38 5.12
CA ASN A 28 -4.48 -0.15 5.54
C ASN A 28 -3.92 1.10 4.85
N ASP A 29 -3.13 1.88 5.58
CA ASP A 29 -2.50 3.09 5.03
C ASP A 29 -1.10 2.80 4.45
N MET A 30 -0.43 1.75 4.93
CA MET A 30 0.92 1.35 4.52
C MET A 30 1.02 -0.17 4.38
N ILE A 31 1.84 -0.59 3.41
CA ILE A 31 2.12 -1.99 3.09
C ILE A 31 3.55 -2.32 3.52
N GLU A 32 3.72 -3.41 4.24
CA GLU A 32 5.00 -4.09 4.46
C GLU A 32 5.02 -5.36 3.58
N GLY A 33 6.08 -5.58 2.81
CA GLY A 33 6.08 -6.70 1.87
C GLY A 33 7.09 -6.61 0.72
N PRO A 34 6.99 -5.65 -0.22
CA PRO A 34 7.93 -5.60 -1.34
C PRO A 34 9.37 -5.39 -0.84
N TYR A 35 10.24 -6.39 -1.03
CA TYR A 35 11.62 -6.38 -0.53
C TYR A 35 12.70 -6.34 -1.63
N THR A 36 12.29 -6.22 -2.90
CA THR A 36 13.20 -5.97 -4.04
C THR A 36 12.66 -4.83 -4.91
N PRO A 37 13.52 -4.14 -5.69
CA PRO A 37 13.08 -3.09 -6.62
C PRO A 37 12.01 -3.57 -7.61
N ASP A 38 12.14 -4.78 -8.15
CA ASP A 38 11.16 -5.34 -9.09
C ASP A 38 9.81 -5.61 -8.42
N LEU A 39 9.81 -6.12 -7.19
CA LEU A 39 8.58 -6.30 -6.42
C LEU A 39 7.91 -4.95 -6.14
N VAL A 40 8.68 -3.92 -5.79
CA VAL A 40 8.17 -2.55 -5.62
C VAL A 40 7.53 -2.04 -6.90
N ALA A 41 8.21 -2.18 -8.04
CA ALA A 41 7.69 -1.76 -9.35
C ALA A 41 6.39 -2.49 -9.72
N ASN A 42 6.31 -3.79 -9.44
CA ASN A 42 5.12 -4.61 -9.66
C ASN A 42 3.95 -4.16 -8.78
N VAL A 43 4.18 -3.86 -7.50
CA VAL A 43 3.14 -3.33 -6.60
C VAL A 43 2.64 -1.97 -7.06
N VAL A 44 3.56 -1.05 -7.42
CA VAL A 44 3.19 0.28 -7.92
C VAL A 44 2.35 0.16 -9.20
N THR A 45 2.72 -0.76 -10.10
CA THR A 45 1.96 -1.02 -11.33
C THR A 45 0.56 -1.53 -11.01
N ALA A 46 0.42 -2.49 -10.09
CA ALA A 46 -0.87 -3.02 -9.69
C ALA A 46 -1.78 -1.98 -9.03
N LEU A 47 -1.23 -1.11 -8.16
CA LEU A 47 -1.99 0.01 -7.58
C LEU A 47 -2.49 0.99 -8.64
N LYS A 48 -1.65 1.35 -9.62
CA LYS A 48 -2.04 2.21 -10.75
C LYS A 48 -3.13 1.57 -11.60
N GLN A 49 -3.04 0.26 -11.87
CA GLN A 49 -4.07 -0.47 -12.59
C GLN A 49 -5.39 -0.51 -11.82
N ALA A 50 -5.35 -0.75 -10.50
CA ALA A 50 -6.55 -0.74 -9.66
C ALA A 50 -7.24 0.63 -9.63
N LEU A 51 -6.45 1.73 -9.63
CA LEU A 51 -6.96 3.09 -9.77
C LEU A 51 -7.62 3.32 -11.14
N GLN A 52 -6.96 2.89 -12.22
CA GLN A 52 -7.50 3.02 -13.59
C GLN A 52 -8.80 2.23 -13.77
N GLN A 53 -8.91 1.06 -13.14
CA GLN A 53 -10.09 0.20 -13.19
C GLN A 53 -11.20 0.65 -12.23
N GLY A 54 -10.93 1.60 -11.33
CA GLY A 54 -11.89 2.08 -10.33
C GLY A 54 -12.12 1.15 -9.15
N THR A 55 -11.36 0.06 -9.03
CA THR A 55 -11.42 -0.86 -7.87
C THR A 55 -10.74 -0.27 -6.64
N LEU A 56 -9.75 0.60 -6.83
CA LEU A 56 -9.21 1.51 -5.83
C LEU A 56 -9.57 2.94 -6.22
N THR A 57 -9.95 3.78 -5.25
CA THR A 57 -10.25 5.19 -5.51
C THR A 57 -9.10 6.08 -5.07
N MET A 58 -8.89 7.20 -5.77
CA MET A 58 -7.91 8.20 -5.32
C MET A 58 -8.23 8.75 -3.93
N ASN A 59 -9.52 8.97 -3.61
CA ASN A 59 -9.92 9.40 -2.27
C ASN A 59 -9.44 8.44 -1.17
N ARG A 60 -9.51 7.12 -1.39
CA ARG A 60 -8.95 6.15 -0.44
C ARG A 60 -7.44 6.32 -0.26
N VAL A 61 -6.70 6.55 -1.34
CA VAL A 61 -5.25 6.80 -1.31
C VAL A 61 -4.93 8.10 -0.60
N ASP A 62 -5.64 9.19 -0.91
CA ASP A 62 -5.42 10.50 -0.31
C ASP A 62 -5.61 10.48 1.21
N GLN A 63 -6.64 9.79 1.70
CA GLN A 63 -6.85 9.59 3.15
C GLN A 63 -5.68 8.86 3.83
N SER A 64 -5.10 7.85 3.16
CA SER A 64 -3.91 7.16 3.70
C SER A 64 -2.70 8.09 3.74
N VAL A 65 -2.46 8.81 2.65
CA VAL A 65 -1.32 9.71 2.51
C VAL A 65 -1.41 10.86 3.52
N GLU A 66 -2.60 11.44 3.73
CA GLU A 66 -2.84 12.47 4.73
C GLU A 66 -2.42 12.00 6.13
N ARG A 67 -2.88 10.82 6.57
CA ARG A 67 -2.50 10.26 7.88
C ARG A 67 -0.99 10.06 8.00
N ILE A 68 -0.35 9.57 6.95
CA ILE A 68 1.12 9.35 6.93
C ILE A 68 1.88 10.68 7.02
N LEU A 69 1.47 11.69 6.26
CA LEU A 69 2.10 13.00 6.27
C LEU A 69 1.92 13.71 7.62
N LEU A 70 0.71 13.67 8.18
CA LEU A 70 0.44 14.19 9.53
C LEU A 70 1.29 13.50 10.58
N LEU A 71 1.49 12.18 10.49
CA LEU A 71 2.36 11.45 11.40
C LEU A 71 3.84 11.88 11.25
N LYS A 72 4.31 12.08 10.02
CA LYS A 72 5.67 12.60 9.75
C LYS A 72 5.86 14.01 10.32
N ILE A 73 4.86 14.87 10.23
CA ILE A 73 4.88 16.22 10.83
C ILE A 73 4.90 16.11 12.35
N HIS A 74 4.04 15.28 12.94
CA HIS A 74 3.96 15.08 14.38
C HIS A 74 5.30 14.66 15.00
N PHE A 75 6.04 13.78 14.32
CA PHE A 75 7.36 13.33 14.77
C PHE A 75 8.53 14.20 14.29
N GLY A 76 8.28 15.34 13.63
CA GLY A 76 9.33 16.25 13.15
C GLY A 76 10.19 15.71 12.01
N ILE A 77 9.77 14.62 11.34
CA ILE A 77 10.42 14.07 10.14
C ILE A 77 10.20 15.00 8.94
N MET A 78 9.07 15.71 8.92
CA MET A 78 8.69 16.67 7.89
C MET A 78 8.19 17.96 8.55
N LYS A 79 8.35 19.10 7.86
CA LYS A 79 7.77 20.38 8.25
C LYS A 79 6.66 20.76 7.26
N LEU A 80 5.68 21.52 7.74
CA LEU A 80 4.69 22.20 6.91
C LEU A 80 5.34 23.36 6.13
#